data_AF-A0A1Q8GDM2-F1
#
_entry.id   AF-A0A1Q8GDM2-F1
#
_cell.length_a   1.000
_cell.length_b   1.000
_cell.length_c   1.000
_cell.angle_alpha   90.00
_cell.angle_beta   90.00
_cell.angle_gamma   90.00
#
_symmetry.space_group_name_H-M   'P 1'
#
loop_
_entity.id
_entity.type
_entity.pdbx_description
1 polymer ?
#
loop_
_entity_poly.entity_id
_entity_poly.type
_entity_poly.pdbx_seq_one_letter_code
_entity_poly.pdbx_strand_id
1 'polypeptide(L)' 'MGETSREKFVRLAESRVNNLVKTMRLLGNLSNKSNYSYTERDVEKMFRTLERELKDAKARFAAGGASKKSDFKLD' A
#
# COMPACT_ATOMS: atom_id res chain seq x y z
N MET A 1 -11.45 -18.87 -24.89
CA MET A 1 -11.07 -19.24 -23.51
C MET A 1 -10.87 -17.96 -22.72
N GLY A 2 -11.37 -17.90 -21.48
CA GLY A 2 -11.18 -16.75 -20.59
C GLY A 2 -9.89 -16.89 -19.76
N GLU A 3 -9.46 -15.77 -19.18
CA GLU A 3 -8.31 -15.70 -18.27
C GLU A 3 -8.48 -16.64 -17.05
N THR A 4 -7.44 -17.38 -16.69
CA THR A 4 -7.39 -18.21 -15.47
C THR A 4 -7.25 -17.35 -14.21
N SER A 5 -7.63 -17.87 -13.04
CA SER A 5 -7.44 -17.17 -11.76
C SER A 5 -5.99 -16.76 -11.50
N ARG A 6 -5.02 -17.57 -11.95
CA ARG A 6 -3.59 -17.27 -11.82
C ARG A 6 -3.17 -16.12 -12.72
N GLU A 7 -3.56 -16.14 -14.00
CA GLU A 7 -3.26 -15.05 -14.95
C GLU A 7 -3.87 -13.73 -14.48
N LYS A 8 -5.13 -13.78 -14.00
CA LYS A 8 -5.81 -12.61 -13.41
C LYS A 8 -5.04 -12.06 -12.22
N PHE A 9 -4.56 -12.92 -11.33
CA PHE A 9 -3.75 -12.50 -10.19
C PHE A 9 -2.45 -11.82 -10.63
N VAL A 10 -1.71 -12.45 -11.55
CA VAL A 10 -0.41 -11.93 -12.04
C VAL A 10 -0.60 -10.55 -12.68
N ARG A 11 -1.52 -10.44 -13.64
CA ARG A 11 -1.80 -9.17 -14.34
C ARG A 11 -2.16 -8.04 -13.38
N LEU A 12 -3.02 -8.33 -12.41
CA LEU A 12 -3.45 -7.33 -11.43
C LEU A 12 -2.33 -6.99 -10.42
N ALA A 13 -1.56 -7.97 -9.98
CA ALA A 13 -0.45 -7.76 -9.05
C ALA A 13 0.65 -6.91 -9.68
N GLU A 14 1.09 -7.26 -10.89
CA GLU A 14 2.12 -6.51 -11.63
C GLU A 14 1.69 -5.07 -11.87
N SER A 15 0.47 -4.87 -12.37
CA SER A 15 -0.07 -3.52 -12.61
C SER A 15 -0.07 -2.68 -11.33
N ARG A 16 -0.57 -3.23 -10.21
CA ARG A 16 -0.67 -2.51 -8.94
C ARG A 16 0.70 -2.22 -8.32
N VAL A 17 1.61 -3.19 -8.32
CA VAL A 17 2.97 -3.01 -7.78
C VAL A 17 3.73 -1.97 -8.60
N ASN A 18 3.67 -2.05 -9.93
CA ASN A 18 4.32 -1.07 -10.80
C ASN A 18 3.78 0.35 -10.58
N ASN A 19 2.47 0.50 -10.40
CA ASN A 19 1.87 1.80 -10.10
C ASN A 19 2.31 2.33 -8.74
N LEU A 20 2.31 1.49 -7.69
CA LEU A 20 2.82 1.88 -6.37
C LEU A 20 4.29 2.32 -6.42
N VAL A 21 5.15 1.59 -7.13
CA VAL A 21 6.56 1.96 -7.30
C VAL A 21 6.70 3.32 -7.99
N LYS A 22 5.90 3.60 -9.02
CA LYS A 22 5.89 4.92 -9.69
C LYS A 22 5.45 6.01 -8.71
N THR A 23 4.38 5.80 -7.96
CA THR A 23 3.89 6.76 -6.96
C THR A 23 4.94 7.01 -5.87
N MET A 24 5.63 5.98 -5.39
CA MET A 24 6.70 6.11 -4.39
C MET A 24 7.88 6.96 -4.90
N ARG A 25 8.23 6.83 -6.19
CA ARG A 25 9.24 7.70 -6.82
C ARG A 25 8.79 9.16 -6.85
N LEU A 26 7.53 9.41 -7.24
CA LEU A 26 6.96 10.77 -7.22
C LEU A 26 6.92 11.36 -5.80
N LEU A 27 6.61 10.54 -4.80
CA LEU A 27 6.67 10.93 -3.40
C LEU A 27 8.09 11.33 -3.00
N GLY A 28 9.09 10.55 -3.43
CA GLY A 28 10.51 10.86 -3.22
C GLY A 28 10.94 12.20 -3.82
N ASN A 29 10.35 12.63 -4.94
CA ASN A 29 10.63 13.94 -5.54
C ASN A 29 10.22 15.11 -4.64
N LEU A 30 9.28 14.91 -3.71
CA LEU A 30 8.89 15.94 -2.73
C LEU A 30 10.01 16.23 -1.72
N SER A 31 11.05 15.40 -1.65
CA SER A 31 12.23 15.66 -0.82
C SER A 31 12.98 16.93 -1.22
N ASN A 32 12.77 17.44 -2.44
CA ASN A 32 13.45 18.65 -2.90
C ASN A 32 12.97 19.91 -2.14
N LYS A 33 13.74 20.31 -1.12
CA LYS A 33 13.48 21.51 -0.31
C LYS A 33 13.59 22.83 -1.06
N SER A 34 14.16 22.86 -2.27
CA SER A 34 14.14 24.09 -3.10
C SER A 34 12.73 24.39 -3.63
N ASN A 35 11.92 23.35 -3.82
CA ASN A 35 10.59 23.45 -4.42
C ASN A 35 9.47 23.32 -3.39
N TYR A 36 9.76 22.74 -2.23
CA TYR A 36 8.77 22.41 -1.21
C TYR A 36 9.27 22.77 0.18
N SER A 37 8.33 23.17 1.04
CA SER A 37 8.57 23.32 2.48
C SER A 37 7.84 22.20 3.22
N TYR A 38 8.58 21.49 4.07
CA TYR A 38 8.05 20.42 4.90
C TYR A 38 8.90 20.27 6.16
N THR A 39 8.28 19.73 7.20
CA THR A 39 8.94 19.41 8.46
C THR A 39 9.32 17.93 8.52
N GLU A 40 10.22 17.58 9.43
CA GLU A 40 10.54 16.17 9.72
C GLU A 40 9.30 15.40 10.17
N ARG A 41 8.38 16.05 10.90
CA ARG A 41 7.12 15.47 11.35
C ARG A 41 6.20 15.11 10.18
N ASP A 42 6.20 15.91 9.11
CA ASP A 42 5.43 15.60 7.89
C ASP A 42 5.97 14.33 7.23
N VAL A 43 7.28 14.25 7.06
CA VAL A 43 7.98 13.08 6.50
C VAL A 43 7.71 11.84 7.35
N GLU A 44 7.87 11.94 8.66
CA GLU A 44 7.62 10.84 9.59
C GLU A 44 6.17 10.34 9.49
N LYS A 45 5.19 11.25 9.48
CA LYS A 45 3.77 10.89 9.38
C LYS A 45 3.44 10.22 8.05
N MET A 46 4.04 10.70 6.94
CA MET A 46 3.90 10.09 5.62
C MET A 46 4.39 8.64 5.62
N PHE A 47 5.64 8.40 6.04
CA PHE A 47 6.24 7.07 5.97
C PHE A 47 5.65 6.10 6.99
N ARG A 48 5.34 6.53 8.22
CA ARG A 48 4.64 5.68 9.21
C ARG A 48 3.28 5.21 8.70
N THR A 49 2.56 6.07 7.98
CA THR A 49 1.27 5.71 7.38
C THR A 49 1.46 4.65 6.30
N LEU A 50 2.41 4.85 5.38
CA LEU A 50 2.70 3.90 4.31
C LEU A 50 3.16 2.54 4.82
N GLU A 51 4.04 2.52 5.82
CA GLU A 51 4.52 1.29 6.45
C GLU A 51 3.40 0.49 7.10
N ARG A 52 2.47 1.17 7.79
CA ARG A 52 1.28 0.51 8.37
C ARG A 52 0.42 -0.12 7.28
N GLU A 53 0.07 0.63 6.23
CA GLU A 53 -0.75 0.10 5.15
C GLU A 53 -0.06 -1.07 4.43
N LEU A 54 1.26 -1.01 4.23
CA LEU A 54 2.03 -2.11 3.64
C LEU A 54 2.02 -3.36 4.55
N LYS A 55 2.17 -3.17 5.86
CA LYS A 55 2.10 -4.25 6.85
C LYS A 55 0.71 -4.90 6.83
N ASP A 56 -0.35 -4.10 6.82
CA ASP A 56 -1.73 -4.59 6.81
C ASP A 56 -2.06 -5.33 5.51
N ALA A 57 -1.62 -4.81 4.36
CA ALA A 57 -1.75 -5.50 3.08
C ALA A 57 -1.04 -6.87 3.10
N LYS A 58 0.19 -6.93 3.61
CA LYS A 58 0.95 -8.18 3.74
C LYS A 58 0.27 -9.17 4.70
N ALA A 59 -0.28 -8.68 5.81
CA ALA A 59 -1.00 -9.51 6.78
C ALA A 59 -2.23 -10.22 6.15
N ARG A 60 -2.93 -9.57 5.22
CA ARG A 60 -4.06 -10.19 4.50
C ARG A 60 -3.64 -11.40 3.65
N PHE A 61 -2.44 -11.41 3.07
CA PHE A 61 -1.91 -12.58 2.37
C PHE A 61 -1.60 -13.72 3.34
N ALA A 62 -1.04 -13.41 4.51
CA ALA A 62 -0.76 -14.41 5.54
C ALA A 62 -2.05 -15.01 6.16
N ALA A 63 -3.11 -14.20 6.27
CA ALA A 63 -4.42 -14.64 6.75
C ALA A 63 -5.28 -15.35 5.69
N GLY A 64 -4.74 -15.65 4.50
CA GLY A 64 -5.48 -16.33 3.43
C GLY A 64 -6.62 -15.48 2.82
N GLY A 65 -6.50 -14.15 2.85
CA GLY A 65 -7.52 -13.23 2.33
C GLY A 65 -8.72 -13.01 3.26
N ALA A 66 -8.75 -13.64 4.43
CA ALA A 66 -9.75 -13.37 5.45
C ALA A 66 -9.40 -12.05 6.16
N SER A 67 -10.02 -10.95 5.72
CA SER A 67 -10.23 -9.82 6.61
C SER A 67 -11.09 -10.33 7.77
N LYS A 68 -10.55 -10.43 8.99
CA LYS A 68 -11.40 -10.60 10.18
C LYS A 68 -12.36 -9.41 10.20
N LYS A 69 -13.58 -9.63 9.70
CA LYS A 69 -14.75 -8.81 10.05
C LYS A 69 -14.99 -9.13 11.52
N SER A 70 -14.38 -8.35 12.41
CA SER A 70 -14.84 -8.30 13.79
C SER A 70 -16.16 -7.55 13.75
N ASP A 71 -17.27 -8.28 13.60
CA ASP A 71 -18.57 -7.75 14.00
C ASP A 71 -18.48 -7.49 15.50
N PHE A 72 -18.45 -6.21 15.87
CA PHE A 72 -18.50 -5.77 17.25
C PHE A 72 -19.82 -6.25 17.86
N LYS A 73 -19.73 -6.97 18.99
CA LYS A 73 -20.86 -7.23 19.88
C LYS A 73 -20.48 -6.77 21.28
N LEU A 74 -21.41 -6.10 21.94
CA LEU A 74 -21.42 -5.92 23.38
C LEU A 74 -22.17 -7.11 23.98
N ASP A 75 -21.45 -7.92 24.75
CA ASP A 75 -21.97 -8.55 25.96
C ASP A 75 -20.91 -8.36 27.04
#